data_AF-A0A7S3NA54-F1
#
_entry.id   AF-A0A7S3NA54-F1
#
_cell.length_a   1.000
_cell.length_b   1.000
_cell.length_c   1.000
_cell.angle_alpha   90.00
_cell.angle_beta   90.00
_cell.angle_gamma   90.00
#
_symmetry.space_group_name_H-M   'P 1'
#
loop_
_entity.id
_entity.type
_entity.pdbx_description
1 polymer ?
#
loop_
_entity_poly.entity_id
_entity_poly.type
_entity_poly.pdbx_seq_one_letter_code
_entity_poly.pdbx_strand_id
1 'polypeptide(L)'
;MLGILSFSALILKRFFENPKRPMIVWILDTSKQAFSSVLAHLMNMTLAIILSSSNESDNCEWYFINITVDVLLGVFFIYLILKYTEKLALKYRISSLNTGNYVSMEYEAEVLADFEPTKQIEINNIDIKIWVLQIIIWGVIVAIVKIVLFFFQLMLAPALEFVSKFLVGWLTSYPNLK
;
A
#
# COMPACT_ATOMS: atom_id res chain seq x y z
N MET A 1 -2.29 -14.39 9.54
CA MET A 1 -1.88 -15.23 8.39
C MET A 1 -1.41 -14.41 7.19
N LEU A 2 -2.20 -13.46 6.67
CA LEU A 2 -1.80 -12.62 5.51
C LEU A 2 -0.49 -11.85 5.70
N GLY A 3 -0.22 -11.31 6.90
CA GLY A 3 1.04 -10.59 7.16
C GLY A 3 2.29 -11.46 6.99
N ILE A 4 2.24 -12.73 7.41
CA ILE A 4 3.35 -13.68 7.24
C ILE A 4 3.56 -13.99 5.76
N LEU A 5 2.47 -14.28 5.03
CA LEU A 5 2.53 -14.57 3.60
C LEU A 5 3.07 -13.38 2.80
N SER A 6 2.62 -12.17 3.13
CA SER A 6 3.09 -10.92 2.51
C SER A 6 4.57 -10.69 2.76
N PHE A 7 5.03 -10.85 4.02
CA PHE A 7 6.44 -10.69 4.35
C PHE A 7 7.33 -11.76 3.69
N SER A 8 6.88 -13.01 3.65
CA SER A 8 7.57 -14.09 2.92
C SER A 8 7.68 -13.76 1.41
N ALA A 9 6.65 -13.17 0.80
CA ALA A 9 6.71 -12.73 -0.58
C ALA A 9 7.77 -11.64 -0.80
N LEU A 10 7.96 -10.71 0.14
CA LEU A 10 9.03 -9.69 0.08
C LEU A 10 10.42 -10.31 0.18
N ILE A 11 10.59 -11.32 1.04
CA ILE A 11 11.85 -12.07 1.17
C ILE A 11 12.14 -12.83 -0.13
N LEU A 12 11.16 -13.55 -0.67
CA LEU A 12 11.30 -14.28 -1.93
C LEU A 12 11.65 -13.33 -3.08
N LYS A 13 10.93 -12.21 -3.20
CA LYS A 13 11.23 -11.17 -4.20
C LYS A 13 12.69 -10.74 -4.13
N ARG A 14 13.22 -10.51 -2.93
CA ARG A 14 14.63 -10.12 -2.75
C ARG A 14 15.61 -11.20 -3.21
N PHE A 15 15.28 -12.49 -3.05
CA PHE A 15 16.16 -13.57 -3.54
C PHE A 15 16.24 -13.63 -5.06
N PHE A 16 15.18 -13.23 -5.76
CA PHE A 16 15.14 -13.18 -7.23
C PHE A 16 15.62 -11.84 -7.83
N GLU A 17 15.76 -10.79 -7.02
CA GLU A 17 16.20 -9.46 -7.47
C GLU A 17 17.70 -9.47 -7.85
N ASN A 18 18.02 -9.04 -9.07
CA ASN A 18 19.38 -8.87 -9.57
C ASN A 18 19.51 -7.52 -10.31
N PRO A 19 20.37 -6.58 -9.86
CA PRO A 19 21.19 -6.62 -8.65
C PRO A 19 20.36 -6.52 -7.36
N LYS A 20 20.82 -7.14 -6.28
CA LYS A 20 20.11 -7.12 -4.99
C LYS A 20 20.12 -5.73 -4.38
N ARG A 21 18.95 -5.23 -3.98
CA ARG A 21 18.83 -3.96 -3.27
C ARG A 21 19.60 -4.01 -1.93
N PRO A 22 20.32 -2.92 -1.57
CA PRO A 22 20.92 -2.74 -0.25
C PRO A 22 20.00 -3.13 0.91
N MET A 23 20.55 -3.83 1.92
CA MET A 23 19.75 -4.26 3.08
C MET A 23 19.05 -3.09 3.78
N ILE A 24 19.76 -1.99 3.98
CA ILE A 24 19.21 -0.81 4.64
C ILE A 24 18.07 -0.18 3.83
N VAL A 25 18.22 -0.03 2.50
CA VAL A 25 17.16 0.49 1.61
C VAL A 25 15.96 -0.45 1.61
N TRP A 26 16.19 -1.77 1.55
CA TRP A 26 15.12 -2.76 1.61
C TRP A 26 14.34 -2.70 2.94
N ILE A 27 15.01 -2.50 4.08
CA ILE A 27 14.36 -2.30 5.38
C ILE A 27 13.52 -1.03 5.37
N LEU A 28 14.06 0.08 4.83
CA LEU A 28 13.34 1.35 4.73
C LEU A 28 12.11 1.29 3.80
N ASP A 29 12.18 0.52 2.72
CA ASP A 29 11.03 0.27 1.83
C ASP A 29 9.98 -0.63 2.49
N THR A 30 10.45 -1.68 3.17
CA THR A 30 9.57 -2.63 3.87
C THR A 30 8.88 -1.96 5.06
N SER A 31 9.53 -1.03 5.75
CA SER A 31 8.93 -0.28 6.86
C SER A 31 7.79 0.63 6.39
N LYS A 32 7.86 1.19 5.18
CA LYS A 32 6.73 1.93 4.57
C LYS A 32 5.51 1.03 4.37
N GLN A 33 5.72 -0.21 3.91
CA GLN A 33 4.64 -1.18 3.73
C GLN A 33 4.01 -1.59 5.07
N ALA A 34 4.85 -1.86 6.07
CA ALA A 34 4.40 -2.16 7.43
C ALA A 34 3.58 -1.00 8.02
N PHE A 35 4.07 0.23 7.90
CA PHE A 35 3.37 1.43 8.34
C PHE A 35 2.01 1.58 7.65
N SER A 36 1.95 1.44 6.32
CA SER A 36 0.66 1.51 5.61
C SER A 36 -0.30 0.39 5.99
N SER A 37 0.19 -0.81 6.29
CA SER A 37 -0.66 -1.91 6.75
C SER A 37 -1.30 -1.60 8.10
N VAL A 38 -0.55 -1.00 9.03
CA VAL A 38 -1.09 -0.55 10.32
C VAL A 38 -2.09 0.58 10.12
N LEU A 39 -1.75 1.58 9.31
CA LEU A 39 -2.64 2.70 9.00
C LEU A 39 -3.97 2.22 8.40
N ALA A 40 -3.92 1.37 7.37
CA ALA A 40 -5.11 0.82 6.74
C ALA A 40 -5.95 -0.03 7.69
N HIS A 41 -5.31 -0.79 8.59
CA HIS A 41 -6.01 -1.56 9.61
C HIS A 41 -6.76 -0.65 10.60
N LEU A 42 -6.11 0.41 11.09
CA LEU A 42 -6.76 1.39 11.97
C LEU A 42 -7.93 2.08 11.28
N MET A 43 -7.76 2.48 10.02
CA MET A 43 -8.85 3.08 9.23
C MET A 43 -10.02 2.10 9.07
N ASN A 44 -9.76 0.85 8.67
CA ASN A 44 -10.80 -0.18 8.57
C ASN A 44 -11.54 -0.40 9.90
N MET A 45 -10.84 -0.37 11.04
CA MET A 45 -11.44 -0.51 12.36
C MET A 45 -12.34 0.69 12.71
N THR A 46 -11.88 1.91 12.48
CA THR A 46 -12.71 3.12 12.67
C THR A 46 -13.97 3.07 11.81
N LEU A 47 -13.85 2.60 10.57
CA LEU A 47 -14.98 2.43 9.66
C LEU A 47 -15.98 1.39 10.18
N ALA A 48 -15.50 0.24 10.66
CA ALA A 48 -16.36 -0.78 11.25
C ALA A 48 -17.17 -0.24 12.44
N ILE A 49 -16.56 0.62 13.28
CA ILE A 49 -17.25 1.26 14.41
C ILE A 49 -18.34 2.24 13.94
N ILE A 50 -18.10 2.99 12.87
CA ILE A 50 -19.09 3.93 12.31
C ILE A 50 -20.27 3.14 11.71
N LEU A 51 -19.98 2.06 10.99
CA LEU A 51 -20.98 1.29 10.24
C LEU A 51 -21.77 0.29 11.10
N SER A 52 -21.20 -0.19 12.21
CA SER A 52 -21.84 -1.18 13.09
C SER A 52 -23.12 -0.69 13.76
N SER A 53 -23.40 0.63 13.75
CA SER A 53 -24.70 1.15 14.20
C SER A 53 -25.84 0.97 13.18
N SER A 54 -25.53 0.52 11.96
CA SER A 54 -26.46 0.61 10.82
C SER A 54 -26.84 -0.71 10.13
N ASN A 55 -26.12 -1.84 10.29
CA ASN A 55 -26.43 -3.08 9.56
C ASN A 55 -26.08 -4.38 10.32
N GLU A 56 -27.04 -5.31 10.45
CA GLU A 56 -26.82 -6.73 10.80
C GLU A 56 -26.44 -7.56 9.55
N SER A 57 -25.47 -7.10 8.77
CA SER A 57 -24.99 -7.83 7.57
C SER A 57 -23.88 -8.82 7.92
N ASP A 58 -23.80 -9.95 7.20
CA ASP A 58 -22.84 -11.02 7.42
C ASP A 58 -21.37 -10.53 7.37
N ASN A 59 -20.67 -10.58 8.51
CA ASN A 59 -19.34 -9.97 8.68
C ASN A 59 -18.28 -10.53 7.71
N CYS A 60 -18.40 -11.79 7.31
CA CYS A 60 -17.47 -12.46 6.40
C CYS A 60 -17.61 -11.96 4.95
N GLU A 61 -18.84 -11.69 4.49
CA GLU A 61 -19.10 -11.20 3.13
C GLU A 61 -18.50 -9.79 2.95
N TRP A 62 -18.74 -8.91 3.92
CA TRP A 62 -18.20 -7.55 3.91
C TRP A 62 -16.68 -7.51 4.06
N TYR A 63 -16.11 -8.40 4.86
CA TYR A 63 -14.65 -8.54 4.94
C TYR A 63 -14.04 -8.95 3.59
N PHE A 64 -14.67 -9.91 2.89
CA PHE A 64 -14.24 -10.34 1.56
C PHE A 64 -14.34 -9.21 0.51
N ILE A 65 -15.45 -8.46 0.50
CA ILE A 65 -15.63 -7.29 -0.37
C ILE A 65 -14.52 -6.26 -0.11
N ASN A 66 -14.29 -5.93 1.16
CA ASN A 66 -13.30 -4.92 1.55
C ASN A 66 -11.89 -5.29 1.10
N ILE A 67 -11.46 -6.54 1.31
CA ILE A 67 -10.15 -7.02 0.84
C ILE A 67 -10.08 -7.03 -0.68
N THR A 68 -11.12 -7.49 -1.37
CA THR A 68 -11.11 -7.61 -2.83
C THR A 68 -10.99 -6.23 -3.48
N VAL A 69 -11.76 -5.26 -3.01
CA VAL A 69 -11.69 -3.87 -3.49
C VAL A 69 -10.34 -3.24 -3.16
N ASP A 70 -9.80 -3.45 -1.95
CA ASP A 70 -8.50 -2.92 -1.56
C ASP A 70 -7.35 -3.46 -2.45
N VAL A 71 -7.37 -4.76 -2.76
CA VAL A 71 -6.33 -5.39 -3.59
C VAL A 71 -6.46 -5.00 -5.07
N LEU A 72 -7.68 -4.92 -5.61
CA LEU A 72 -7.88 -4.61 -7.03
C LEU A 72 -7.81 -3.11 -7.32
N LEU A 73 -8.68 -2.34 -6.68
CA LEU A 73 -8.81 -0.90 -6.95
C LEU A 73 -7.81 -0.09 -6.12
N GLY A 74 -7.58 -0.47 -4.86
CA GLY A 74 -6.66 0.26 -4.00
C GLY A 74 -5.22 0.24 -4.50
N VAL A 75 -4.69 -0.94 -4.82
CA VAL A 75 -3.35 -1.06 -5.41
C VAL A 75 -3.24 -0.30 -6.73
N PHE A 76 -4.28 -0.37 -7.58
CA PHE A 76 -4.31 0.35 -8.85
C PHE A 76 -4.24 1.88 -8.66
N PHE A 77 -5.08 2.45 -7.80
CA PHE A 77 -5.08 3.90 -7.54
C PHE A 77 -3.81 4.37 -6.85
N ILE A 78 -3.29 3.60 -5.88
CA ILE A 78 -2.00 3.90 -5.22
C ILE A 78 -0.89 3.95 -6.26
N TYR A 79 -0.83 2.97 -7.18
CA TYR A 79 0.16 2.95 -8.24
C TYR A 79 0.07 4.20 -9.15
N LEU A 80 -1.14 4.59 -9.57
CA LEU A 80 -1.34 5.79 -10.39
C LEU A 80 -0.89 7.08 -9.68
N ILE A 81 -1.29 7.26 -8.43
CA ILE A 81 -0.93 8.46 -7.64
C ILE A 81 0.58 8.49 -7.38
N LEU A 82 1.18 7.35 -7.06
CA LEU A 82 2.63 7.26 -6.86
C LEU A 82 3.39 7.64 -8.14
N LYS A 83 3.01 7.06 -9.29
CA LYS A 83 3.64 7.39 -10.58
C LYS A 83 3.45 8.84 -10.98
N TYR A 84 2.30 9.42 -10.68
CA TYR A 84 2.06 10.84 -10.90
C TYR A 84 2.97 11.70 -10.01
N THR A 85 3.09 11.34 -8.72
CA THR A 85 3.94 12.04 -7.75
C THR A 85 5.41 11.97 -8.16
N GLU A 86 5.89 10.82 -8.63
CA GLU A 86 7.25 10.65 -9.15
C GLU A 86 7.51 11.52 -10.38
N LYS A 87 6.58 11.54 -11.35
CA LYS A 87 6.70 12.41 -12.54
C LYS A 87 6.73 13.89 -12.16
N LEU A 88 5.90 14.29 -11.20
CA LEU A 88 5.83 15.66 -10.72
C LEU A 88 7.12 16.06 -9.99
N ALA A 89 7.64 15.17 -9.15
CA ALA A 89 8.91 15.33 -8.45
C ALA A 89 10.07 15.53 -9.42
N LEU A 90 10.16 14.70 -10.47
CA LEU A 90 11.16 14.84 -11.51
C LEU A 90 11.03 16.17 -12.26
N LYS A 91 9.80 16.57 -12.60
CA LYS A 91 9.53 17.86 -13.28
C LYS A 91 9.97 19.07 -12.45
N TYR A 92 9.76 19.05 -11.14
CA TYR A 92 10.17 20.12 -10.22
C TYR A 92 11.58 19.94 -9.62
N ARG A 93 12.34 18.93 -10.08
CA ARG A 93 13.70 18.60 -9.60
C ARG A 93 13.75 18.35 -8.08
N ILE A 94 12.70 17.75 -7.53
CA ILE A 94 12.62 17.38 -6.10
C ILE A 94 13.14 15.95 -5.94
N SER A 95 14.44 15.81 -5.71
CA SER A 95 15.10 14.50 -5.56
C SER A 95 14.61 13.71 -4.34
N SER A 96 14.17 14.39 -3.28
CA SER A 96 13.67 13.77 -2.04
C SER A 96 12.39 12.95 -2.22
N LEU A 97 11.65 13.15 -3.31
CA LEU A 97 10.40 12.43 -3.60
C LEU A 97 10.59 11.24 -4.55
N ASN A 98 11.83 10.98 -4.99
CA ASN A 98 12.13 9.79 -5.78
C ASN A 98 12.06 8.55 -4.87
N THR A 99 11.04 7.73 -5.07
CA THR A 99 10.72 6.62 -4.17
C THR A 99 11.84 5.58 -4.13
N GLY A 100 12.28 5.22 -2.92
CA GLY A 100 13.33 4.21 -2.73
C GLY A 100 14.74 4.76 -2.91
N ASN A 101 14.88 6.09 -3.04
CA ASN A 101 16.12 6.82 -2.91
C ASN A 101 16.09 7.64 -1.61
N TYR A 102 17.10 7.44 -0.75
CA TYR A 102 17.19 8.06 0.57
C TYR A 102 18.45 8.91 0.75
N VAL A 103 19.10 9.30 -0.33
CA VAL A 103 20.34 10.09 -0.28
C VAL A 103 20.02 11.55 -0.63
N SER A 104 20.66 12.49 0.08
CA SER A 104 20.64 13.91 -0.28
C SER A 104 21.46 14.13 -1.56
N MET A 105 20.81 13.96 -2.71
CA MET A 105 21.44 14.15 -4.01
C MET A 105 21.18 15.56 -4.55
N GLU A 106 22.28 16.30 -4.76
CA GLU A 106 22.38 17.52 -5.57
C GLU A 106 22.65 17.16 -7.06
N TYR A 107 22.02 16.10 -7.58
CA TYR A 107 22.21 15.64 -8.97
C TYR A 107 21.05 16.06 -9.88
N GLU A 108 21.34 16.16 -11.18
CA GLU A 108 20.35 16.47 -12.23
C GLU A 108 19.26 15.38 -12.33
N ALA A 109 18.04 15.79 -12.71
CA ALA A 109 16.84 14.94 -12.72
C ALA A 109 16.98 13.65 -13.56
N GLU A 110 17.84 13.66 -14.57
CA GLU A 110 18.06 12.52 -15.48
C GLU A 110 18.92 11.42 -14.81
N VAL A 111 19.88 11.80 -13.96
CA VAL A 111 20.69 10.87 -13.15
C VAL A 111 19.85 10.22 -12.04
N LEU A 112 18.84 10.94 -11.52
CA LEU A 112 17.92 10.42 -10.50
C LEU A 112 16.97 9.35 -11.05
N ALA A 113 16.54 9.48 -12.30
CA ALA A 113 15.60 8.54 -12.91
C ALA A 113 16.22 7.15 -13.15
N ASP A 114 17.53 7.09 -13.41
CA ASP A 114 18.28 5.86 -13.67
C ASP A 114 19.27 5.51 -12.54
N PHE A 115 19.01 6.00 -11.33
CA PHE A 115 19.91 5.80 -10.21
C PHE A 115 19.89 4.32 -9.75
N GLU A 116 20.98 3.61 -10.00
CA GLU A 116 21.14 2.23 -9.52
C GLU A 116 21.01 2.14 -7.99
N PRO A 117 20.14 1.25 -7.46
CA PRO A 117 19.91 1.14 -6.02
C PRO A 117 21.17 0.87 -5.20
N THR A 118 22.16 0.17 -5.76
CA THR A 118 23.43 -0.20 -5.11
C THR A 118 24.33 1.00 -4.83
N LYS A 119 24.31 2.03 -5.69
CA LYS A 119 25.14 3.24 -5.54
C LYS A 119 24.76 4.08 -4.30
N GLN A 120 23.59 3.85 -3.71
CA GLN A 120 23.16 4.56 -2.50
C GLN A 120 24.04 4.25 -1.29
N ILE A 121 24.61 3.04 -1.20
CA ILE A 121 25.50 2.65 -0.09
C ILE A 121 26.89 3.26 -0.27
N GLU A 122 27.41 3.31 -1.50
CA GLU A 122 28.77 3.81 -1.78
C GLU A 122 28.92 5.28 -1.34
N ILE A 123 27.85 6.05 -1.42
CA ILE A 123 27.80 7.47 -1.01
C ILE A 123 27.73 7.60 0.54
N ASN A 124 27.47 6.51 1.26
CA ASN A 124 27.43 6.38 2.72
C ASN A 124 26.69 7.50 3.48
N ASN A 125 25.64 8.07 2.87
CA ASN A 125 24.92 9.22 3.43
C ASN A 125 23.40 9.05 3.30
N ILE A 126 22.85 8.04 4.00
CA ILE A 126 21.40 7.84 4.07
C ILE A 126 20.81 8.95 4.94
N ASP A 127 20.00 9.81 4.33
CA ASP A 127 19.30 10.87 5.01
C ASP A 127 17.92 10.37 5.48
N ILE A 128 17.82 10.10 6.77
CA ILE A 128 16.59 9.66 7.43
C ILE A 128 15.47 10.70 7.26
N LYS A 129 15.77 12.00 7.10
CA LYS A 129 14.74 13.03 6.89
C LYS A 129 13.99 12.81 5.58
N ILE A 130 14.69 12.38 4.53
CA ILE A 130 14.07 12.03 3.25
C ILE A 130 13.15 10.82 3.43
N TRP A 131 13.60 9.80 4.15
CA TRP A 131 12.74 8.66 4.47
C TRP A 131 11.49 9.06 5.28
N VAL A 132 11.63 9.93 6.30
CA VAL A 132 10.49 10.45 7.08
C VAL A 132 9.51 11.22 6.19
N LEU A 133 10.02 12.06 5.28
CA LEU A 133 9.17 12.76 4.32
C LEU A 133 8.41 11.78 3.42
N GLN A 134 9.10 10.78 2.88
CA GLN A 134 8.50 9.77 2.01
C GLN A 134 7.47 8.91 2.73
N ILE A 135 7.69 8.52 4.00
CA ILE A 135 6.71 7.71 4.75
C ILE A 135 5.45 8.52 5.10
N ILE A 136 5.59 9.81 5.39
CA ILE A 136 4.45 10.72 5.61
C ILE A 136 3.62 10.84 4.33
N ILE A 137 4.26 11.14 3.20
CA ILE A 137 3.57 11.28 1.90
C ILE A 137 2.91 9.97 1.50
N TRP A 138 3.61 8.84 1.68
CA TRP A 138 3.05 7.52 1.47
C TRP A 138 1.79 7.26 2.31
N GLY A 139 1.85 7.59 3.61
CA GLY A 139 0.71 7.50 4.52
C GLY A 139 -0.48 8.33 4.06
N VAL A 140 -0.24 9.57 3.61
CA VAL A 140 -1.29 10.45 3.07
C VAL A 140 -1.91 9.88 1.80
N ILE A 141 -1.10 9.37 0.85
CA ILE A 141 -1.60 8.74 -0.37
C ILE A 141 -2.50 7.55 -0.02
N VAL A 142 -2.04 6.67 0.87
CA VAL A 142 -2.81 5.49 1.31
C VAL A 142 -4.11 5.91 1.98
N ALA A 143 -4.09 6.92 2.86
CA ALA A 143 -5.29 7.41 3.53
C ALA A 143 -6.29 8.00 2.54
N ILE A 144 -5.84 8.80 1.57
CA ILE A 144 -6.71 9.38 0.54
C ILE A 144 -7.36 8.26 -0.29
N VAL A 145 -6.57 7.32 -0.79
CA VAL A 145 -7.12 6.19 -1.57
C VAL A 145 -8.11 5.41 -0.73
N LYS A 146 -7.80 5.16 0.54
CA LYS A 146 -8.68 4.40 1.42
C LYS A 146 -10.02 5.10 1.67
N ILE A 147 -10.01 6.43 1.82
CA ILE A 147 -11.23 7.24 1.94
C ILE A 147 -12.04 7.19 0.63
N VAL A 148 -11.38 7.30 -0.52
CA VAL A 148 -12.06 7.21 -1.83
C VAL A 148 -12.71 5.84 -2.01
N LEU A 149 -11.99 4.75 -1.73
CA LEU A 149 -12.54 3.40 -1.81
C LEU A 149 -13.70 3.19 -0.84
N PHE A 150 -13.64 3.79 0.34
CA PHE A 150 -14.73 3.72 1.31
C PHE A 150 -16.01 4.33 0.75
N PHE A 151 -15.95 5.57 0.22
CA PHE A 151 -17.14 6.19 -0.39
C PHE A 151 -17.64 5.41 -1.62
N PHE A 152 -16.71 4.85 -2.40
CA PHE A 152 -17.06 3.96 -3.51
C PHE A 152 -17.80 2.69 -3.04
N GLN A 153 -17.33 2.05 -1.98
CA GLN A 153 -17.96 0.88 -1.37
C GLN A 153 -19.34 1.22 -0.80
N LEU A 154 -19.50 2.38 -0.15
CA LEU A 154 -20.81 2.85 0.34
C LEU A 154 -21.80 3.07 -0.81
N MET A 155 -21.35 3.73 -1.88
CA MET A 155 -22.21 4.04 -3.04
C MET A 155 -22.65 2.76 -3.78
N LEU A 156 -21.77 1.76 -3.86
CA LEU A 156 -22.02 0.50 -4.57
C LEU A 156 -22.34 -0.68 -3.66
N ALA A 157 -22.59 -0.44 -2.36
CA ALA A 157 -22.88 -1.46 -1.36
C ALA A 157 -23.85 -2.55 -1.85
N PRO A 158 -25.05 -2.24 -2.37
CA PRO A 158 -26.00 -3.27 -2.80
C PRO A 158 -25.48 -4.10 -3.99
N ALA A 159 -24.71 -3.49 -4.90
CA ALA A 159 -24.13 -4.21 -6.03
C ALA A 159 -22.97 -5.12 -5.59
N LEU A 160 -22.12 -4.64 -4.67
CA LEU A 160 -21.00 -5.39 -4.14
C LEU A 160 -21.47 -6.59 -3.29
N GLU A 161 -22.52 -6.42 -2.49
CA GLU A 161 -23.15 -7.53 -1.75
C GLU A 161 -23.71 -8.59 -2.70
N PHE A 162 -24.39 -8.20 -3.77
CA PHE A 162 -24.89 -9.14 -4.77
C PHE A 162 -23.76 -9.96 -5.40
N VAL A 163 -22.68 -9.29 -5.82
CA VAL A 163 -21.50 -9.95 -6.39
C VAL A 163 -20.83 -10.88 -5.37
N SER A 164 -20.71 -10.44 -4.12
CA SER A 164 -20.12 -11.25 -3.04
C SER A 164 -20.93 -12.52 -2.77
N LYS A 165 -22.26 -12.40 -2.65
CA LYS A 165 -23.17 -13.54 -2.49
C LYS A 165 -23.13 -14.50 -3.68
N PHE A 166 -23.00 -13.98 -4.90
CA PHE A 166 -22.81 -14.81 -6.09
C PHE A 166 -21.48 -15.59 -6.04
N LEU A 167 -20.38 -14.94 -5.65
CA LEU A 167 -19.03 -15.55 -5.67
C LEU A 167 -18.77 -16.49 -4.49
N VAL A 168 -19.25 -16.13 -3.30
CA VAL A 168 -18.88 -16.75 -2.02
C VAL A 168 -20.10 -17.34 -1.30
N GLY A 169 -21.33 -17.06 -1.74
CA GLY A 169 -22.54 -17.57 -1.10
C GLY A 169 -22.71 -19.09 -1.15
N TRP A 170 -21.94 -19.81 -1.98
CA TRP A 170 -21.88 -21.27 -1.92
C TRP A 170 -21.00 -21.79 -0.76
N LEU A 171 -20.09 -20.97 -0.24
CA LEU A 171 -19.22 -21.28 0.90
C LEU A 171 -19.91 -21.06 2.25
N THR A 172 -20.97 -20.25 2.31
CA THR A 172 -21.71 -19.99 3.57
C THR A 172 -22.49 -21.21 4.07
N SER A 173 -22.60 -22.27 3.27
CA SER A 173 -23.21 -23.55 3.67
C SER A 173 -22.37 -24.38 4.66
N TYR A 174 -21.12 -23.98 4.95
CA TYR A 174 -20.25 -24.68 5.90
C TYR A 174 -19.34 -23.70 6.68
N PRO A 175 -19.12 -23.91 7.98
CA PRO A 175 -19.57 -25.03 8.80
C PRO A 175 -20.91 -24.76 9.48
N ASN A 176 -21.82 -25.75 9.44
CA ASN A 176 -22.98 -25.82 10.32
C ASN A 176 -22.48 -26.11 11.75
N LEU A 177 -22.21 -25.06 12.53
CA LEU A 177 -22.00 -25.20 13.96
C LEU A 177 -23.36 -25.59 14.58
N LYS A 178 -23.51 -26.88 14.88
CA LYS A 178 -24.58 -27.41 15.74
C LYS A 178 -24.36 -26.95 17.18
#